data_AF-A0A269PHI3-F1
#
_entry.id   AF-A0A269PHI3-F1
#
_cell.length_a   1.000
_cell.length_b   1.000
_cell.length_c   1.000
_cell.angle_alpha   90.00
_cell.angle_beta   90.00
_cell.angle_gamma   90.00
#
_symmetry.space_group_name_H-M   'P 1'
#
loop_
_entity.id
_entity.type
_entity.pdbx_description
1 polymer ?
#
loop_
_entity_poly.entity_id
_entity_poly.type
_entity_poly.pdbx_seq_one_letter_code
_entity_poly.pdbx_strand_id
1 'polypeptide(L)'
;MLQDSQSRSRETLINKKTLFVLSISITALLWILQPNKDMLLELLKGSKKPDVAIAFLEALKRQDKDDQPVILSLAKHHMKVGHYQNAIDVLLPLSQFQEGLSRQAKFLYATAALQLIQQIPDNTKELIQSLKKFITQQTVISDPQYARKFADIALQIAEPKSALLFLKHHRTHWITNDAEILRLSIQVGESKLASQIQRDIFYNAPTVTNLASLLDLYVITDNWQKGKELIGEYQQVKVVNGNFSKSS
;
A
#
# COMPACT_ATOMS: atom_id res chain seq x y z
N MET A 1 69.79 -37.03 -51.02
CA MET A 1 68.40 -36.56 -51.25
C MET A 1 67.69 -36.63 -49.90
N LEU A 2 67.65 -35.54 -49.12
CA LEU A 2 66.56 -34.54 -49.03
C LEU A 2 65.19 -35.23 -48.83
N GLN A 3 64.35 -34.96 -47.81
CA GLN A 3 64.35 -34.00 -46.72
C GLN A 3 63.13 -34.35 -45.83
N ASP A 4 63.30 -34.46 -44.51
CA ASP A 4 62.21 -34.57 -43.53
C ASP A 4 61.48 -33.21 -43.42
N SER A 5 60.16 -33.19 -43.58
CA SER A 5 59.33 -31.99 -43.36
C SER A 5 58.64 -32.05 -42.01
N GLN A 6 59.30 -31.54 -40.96
CA GLN A 6 58.63 -31.21 -39.70
C GLN A 6 57.96 -29.82 -39.79
N SER A 7 56.64 -29.83 -39.69
CA SER A 7 55.80 -28.64 -39.47
C SER A 7 56.09 -28.04 -38.10
N ARG A 8 56.75 -26.86 -38.07
CA ARG A 8 56.95 -26.05 -36.84
C ARG A 8 55.71 -25.20 -36.57
N SER A 9 55.00 -25.52 -35.49
CA SER A 9 54.07 -24.60 -34.83
C SER A 9 54.82 -23.35 -34.36
N ARG A 10 54.44 -22.16 -34.86
CA ARG A 10 54.93 -20.88 -34.34
C ARG A 10 54.10 -20.51 -33.12
N GLU A 11 54.57 -20.90 -31.95
CA GLU A 11 54.08 -20.35 -30.69
C GLU A 11 54.59 -18.91 -30.53
N THR A 12 53.70 -17.94 -30.75
CA THR A 12 53.97 -16.53 -30.48
C THR A 12 54.12 -16.33 -28.96
N LEU A 13 55.35 -16.05 -28.53
CA LEU A 13 55.69 -15.67 -27.16
C LEU A 13 55.01 -14.33 -26.81
N ILE A 14 53.85 -14.42 -26.17
CA ILE A 14 53.18 -13.26 -25.57
C ILE A 14 54.10 -12.74 -24.44
N ASN A 15 54.50 -11.48 -24.56
CA ASN A 15 55.42 -10.84 -23.64
C ASN A 15 54.80 -10.77 -22.23
N LYS A 16 55.51 -11.27 -21.21
CA LYS A 16 55.03 -11.37 -19.82
C LYS A 16 54.55 -10.02 -19.25
N LYS A 17 55.13 -8.91 -19.73
CA LYS A 17 54.73 -7.54 -19.35
C LYS A 17 53.33 -7.19 -19.87
N THR A 18 52.99 -7.61 -21.08
CA THR A 18 51.66 -7.40 -21.67
C THR A 18 50.59 -8.17 -20.90
N LEU A 19 50.91 -9.40 -20.48
CA LEU A 19 50.04 -10.23 -19.65
C LEU A 19 49.80 -9.59 -18.27
N PHE A 20 50.83 -8.98 -17.68
CA PHE A 20 50.72 -8.28 -16.40
C PHE A 20 49.89 -7.00 -16.50
N VAL A 21 50.11 -6.17 -17.53
CA VAL A 21 49.33 -4.95 -17.78
C VAL A 21 47.86 -5.29 -18.09
N LEU A 22 47.61 -6.38 -18.82
CA LEU A 22 46.25 -6.86 -19.11
C LEU A 22 45.56 -7.30 -17.82
N SER A 23 46.23 -8.07 -16.96
CA SER A 23 45.67 -8.48 -15.66
C SER A 23 45.39 -7.29 -14.74
N ILE A 24 46.30 -6.30 -14.66
CA ILE A 24 46.06 -5.07 -13.88
C ILE A 24 44.90 -4.29 -14.47
N SER A 25 44.82 -4.16 -15.80
CA SER A 25 43.74 -3.43 -16.48
C SER A 25 42.39 -4.13 -16.28
N ILE A 26 42.33 -5.46 -16.34
CA ILE A 26 41.12 -6.25 -16.06
C ILE A 26 40.72 -6.10 -14.59
N THR A 27 41.69 -6.13 -13.66
CA THR A 27 41.44 -5.98 -12.22
C THR A 27 40.96 -4.57 -11.89
N ALA A 28 41.56 -3.55 -12.51
CA ALA A 28 41.13 -2.15 -12.38
C ALA A 28 39.76 -1.93 -13.02
N LEU A 29 39.48 -2.54 -14.18
CA LEU A 29 38.15 -2.55 -14.77
C LEU A 29 37.14 -3.19 -13.82
N LEU A 30 37.44 -4.35 -13.23
CA LEU A 30 36.55 -5.03 -12.28
C LEU A 30 36.30 -4.20 -11.00
N TRP A 31 37.29 -3.40 -10.59
CA TRP A 31 37.18 -2.53 -9.43
C TRP A 31 36.36 -1.26 -9.72
N ILE A 32 36.54 -0.66 -10.91
CA ILE A 32 35.75 0.48 -11.40
C ILE A 32 34.32 0.06 -11.76
N LEU A 33 34.15 -1.16 -12.25
CA LEU A 33 32.87 -1.74 -12.64
C LEU A 33 32.19 -2.45 -11.46
N GLN A 34 32.55 -2.14 -10.20
CA GLN A 34 31.71 -2.54 -9.07
C GLN A 34 30.33 -1.92 -9.30
N PRO A 35 29.32 -2.73 -9.61
CA PRO A 35 28.03 -2.18 -9.98
C PRO A 35 27.46 -1.50 -8.74
N ASN A 36 27.06 -0.23 -8.89
CA ASN A 36 26.50 0.55 -7.80
C ASN A 36 25.31 -0.23 -7.20
N LYS A 37 25.26 -0.35 -5.87
CA LYS A 37 24.24 -1.10 -5.13
C LYS A 37 22.83 -0.71 -5.60
N ASP A 38 22.61 0.57 -5.86
CA ASP A 38 21.35 1.11 -6.36
C ASP A 38 20.97 0.58 -7.75
N MET A 39 21.94 0.48 -8.66
CA MET A 39 21.75 -0.05 -10.02
C MET A 39 21.45 -1.56 -9.99
N LEU A 40 22.08 -2.31 -9.09
CA LEU A 40 21.75 -3.73 -8.89
C LEU A 40 20.35 -3.90 -8.33
N LEU A 41 19.97 -3.11 -7.33
CA LEU A 41 18.62 -3.12 -6.77
C LEU A 41 17.58 -2.75 -7.83
N GLU A 42 17.89 -1.83 -8.74
CA GLU A 42 17.02 -1.45 -9.86
C GLU A 42 16.86 -2.58 -10.90
N LEU A 43 17.95 -3.22 -11.30
CA LEU A 43 17.92 -4.39 -12.20
C LEU A 43 17.16 -5.58 -11.58
N LEU A 44 17.26 -5.76 -10.26
CA LEU A 44 16.58 -6.82 -9.53
C LEU A 44 15.07 -6.57 -9.39
N LYS A 45 14.61 -5.31 -9.37
CA LYS A 45 13.18 -5.00 -9.35
C LYS A 45 12.46 -5.55 -10.60
N GLY A 46 13.15 -5.58 -11.74
CA GLY A 46 12.65 -6.08 -13.03
C GLY A 46 13.03 -7.53 -13.39
N SER A 47 13.77 -8.24 -12.53
CA SER A 47 14.22 -9.61 -12.81
C SER A 47 13.06 -10.60 -12.94
N LYS A 48 13.10 -11.45 -13.98
CA LYS A 48 12.15 -12.57 -14.19
C LYS A 48 12.43 -13.79 -13.29
N LYS A 49 13.53 -13.79 -12.53
CA LYS A 49 13.92 -14.88 -11.61
C LYS A 49 13.96 -14.36 -10.17
N PRO A 50 12.83 -14.40 -9.44
CA PRO A 50 12.73 -13.85 -8.10
C PRO A 50 13.61 -14.58 -7.07
N ASP A 51 13.84 -15.89 -7.21
CA ASP A 51 14.68 -16.66 -6.27
C ASP A 51 16.15 -16.23 -6.30
N VAL A 52 16.69 -15.95 -7.49
CA VAL A 52 18.05 -15.41 -7.65
C VAL A 52 18.16 -14.04 -6.98
N ALA A 53 17.11 -13.23 -7.11
CA ALA A 53 17.08 -11.92 -6.52
C ALA A 53 16.99 -11.98 -4.98
N ILE A 54 16.21 -12.91 -4.43
CA ILE A 54 16.15 -13.19 -2.98
C ILE A 54 17.53 -13.59 -2.46
N ALA A 55 18.19 -14.57 -3.08
CA ALA A 55 19.52 -15.03 -2.65
C ALA A 55 20.56 -13.89 -2.65
N PHE A 56 20.53 -13.03 -3.67
CA PHE A 56 21.40 -11.86 -3.74
C PHE A 56 21.09 -10.82 -2.64
N LEU A 57 19.81 -10.52 -2.42
CA LEU A 57 19.37 -9.58 -1.39
C LEU A 57 19.66 -10.09 0.02
N GLU A 58 19.57 -11.40 0.26
CA GLU A 58 20.01 -12.03 1.51
C GLU A 58 21.51 -11.86 1.72
N ALA A 59 22.33 -12.02 0.68
CA ALA A 59 23.77 -11.78 0.77
C ALA A 59 24.09 -10.32 1.12
N LEU A 60 23.37 -9.36 0.53
CA LEU A 60 23.50 -7.94 0.88
C LEU A 60 23.06 -7.66 2.33
N LYS A 61 21.94 -8.25 2.79
CA LYS A 61 21.46 -8.10 4.17
C LYS A 61 22.46 -8.65 5.21
N ARG A 62 23.26 -9.67 4.85
CA ARG A 62 24.33 -10.17 5.74
C ARG A 62 25.46 -9.16 5.94
N GLN A 63 25.71 -8.30 4.94
CA GLN A 63 26.73 -7.26 5.02
C GLN A 63 26.22 -6.03 5.78
N ASP A 64 24.96 -5.67 5.58
CA ASP A 64 24.28 -4.59 6.30
C ASP A 64 22.86 -5.02 6.67
N LYS A 65 22.66 -5.30 7.97
CA LYS A 65 21.42 -5.91 8.48
C LYS A 65 20.23 -4.95 8.50
N ASP A 66 20.50 -3.65 8.54
CA ASP A 66 19.50 -2.60 8.76
C ASP A 66 19.29 -1.70 7.53
N ASP A 67 19.87 -2.06 6.38
CA ASP A 67 19.64 -1.39 5.11
C ASP A 67 18.17 -1.50 4.69
N GLN A 68 17.42 -0.41 4.91
CA GLN A 68 15.99 -0.33 4.60
C GLN A 68 15.67 -0.63 3.12
N PRO A 69 16.33 -0.01 2.11
CA PRO A 69 16.15 -0.38 0.72
C PRO A 69 16.29 -1.88 0.42
N VAL A 70 17.30 -2.54 0.99
CA VAL A 70 17.52 -3.99 0.83
C VAL A 70 16.39 -4.78 1.47
N ILE A 71 16.03 -4.46 2.72
CA ILE A 71 14.93 -5.12 3.45
C ILE A 71 13.60 -5.00 2.68
N LEU A 72 13.27 -3.80 2.18
CA LEU A 72 12.04 -3.57 1.43
C LEU A 72 12.03 -4.32 0.10
N SER A 73 13.18 -4.39 -0.58
CA SER A 73 13.30 -5.13 -1.84
C SER A 73 13.17 -6.63 -1.60
N LEU A 74 13.78 -7.13 -0.52
CA LEU A 74 13.73 -8.54 -0.13
C LEU A 74 12.30 -8.96 0.21
N ALA A 75 11.60 -8.17 1.02
CA ALA A 75 10.20 -8.42 1.36
C ALA A 75 9.28 -8.43 0.14
N LYS A 76 9.46 -7.47 -0.79
CA LYS A 76 8.69 -7.45 -2.06
C LYS A 76 8.89 -8.71 -2.88
N HIS A 77 10.13 -9.20 -2.97
CA HIS A 77 10.39 -10.41 -3.75
C HIS A 77 9.86 -11.67 -3.08
N HIS A 78 9.94 -11.78 -1.75
CA HIS A 78 9.24 -12.84 -1.01
C HIS A 78 7.74 -12.83 -1.26
N MET A 79 7.10 -11.66 -1.28
CA MET A 79 5.68 -11.54 -1.62
C MET A 79 5.37 -11.98 -3.06
N LYS A 80 6.26 -11.71 -4.04
CA LYS A 80 6.07 -12.12 -5.45
C LYS A 80 6.05 -13.65 -5.62
N VAL A 81 6.79 -14.38 -4.79
CA VAL A 81 6.84 -15.85 -4.83
C VAL A 81 5.87 -16.52 -3.85
N GLY A 82 5.02 -15.74 -3.18
CA GLY A 82 4.06 -16.27 -2.20
C GLY A 82 4.66 -16.65 -0.84
N HIS A 83 5.91 -16.31 -0.57
CA HIS A 83 6.56 -16.54 0.73
C HIS A 83 6.21 -15.44 1.73
N TYR A 84 4.93 -15.32 2.09
CA TYR A 84 4.45 -14.20 2.92
C TYR A 84 4.99 -14.20 4.35
N GLN A 85 5.19 -15.37 4.96
CA GLN A 85 5.83 -15.46 6.28
C GLN A 85 7.24 -14.86 6.25
N ASN A 86 8.07 -15.21 5.27
CA ASN A 86 9.41 -14.66 5.13
C ASN A 86 9.38 -13.14 4.89
N ALA A 87 8.40 -12.64 4.13
CA ALA A 87 8.21 -11.20 3.96
C ALA A 87 7.89 -10.50 5.29
N ILE A 88 7.03 -11.10 6.11
CA ILE A 88 6.70 -10.62 7.45
C ILE A 88 7.96 -10.61 8.32
N ASP A 89 8.69 -11.71 8.41
CA ASP A 89 9.88 -11.86 9.27
C ASP A 89 10.99 -10.84 8.93
N VAL A 90 11.12 -10.53 7.63
CA VAL A 90 12.08 -9.52 7.15
C VAL A 90 11.62 -8.10 7.49
N LEU A 91 10.31 -7.83 7.50
CA LEU A 91 9.72 -6.51 7.80
C LEU A 91 9.47 -6.27 9.30
N LEU A 92 9.32 -7.34 10.10
CA LEU A 92 8.93 -7.27 11.51
C LEU A 92 9.89 -6.40 12.33
N PRO A 93 11.23 -6.54 12.22
CA PRO A 93 12.18 -5.70 12.94
C PRO A 93 11.97 -4.23 12.62
N LEU A 94 11.74 -3.89 11.34
CA LEU A 94 11.46 -2.51 10.95
C LEU A 94 10.15 -2.03 11.56
N SER A 95 9.08 -2.85 11.51
CA SER A 95 7.72 -2.48 11.92
C SER A 95 7.58 -2.13 13.40
N GLN A 96 8.47 -2.65 14.25
CA GLN A 96 8.53 -2.38 15.69
C GLN A 96 9.01 -0.94 15.99
N PHE A 97 9.74 -0.30 15.08
CA PHE A 97 10.23 1.08 15.22
C PHE A 97 9.27 2.08 14.56
N GLN A 98 8.04 2.15 15.07
CA GLN A 98 6.89 2.88 14.48
C GLN A 98 7.17 4.31 13.99
N GLU A 99 8.16 4.99 14.58
CA GLU A 99 8.55 6.38 14.29
C GLU A 99 9.51 6.56 13.10
N GLY A 100 10.10 5.49 12.55
CA GLY A 100 11.13 5.58 11.50
C GLY A 100 10.81 4.87 10.18
N LEU A 101 9.70 4.14 10.08
CA LEU A 101 9.40 3.39 8.84
C LEU A 101 8.87 4.29 7.72
N SER A 102 9.33 4.00 6.50
CA SER A 102 8.62 4.44 5.31
C SER A 102 7.19 3.85 5.30
N ARG A 103 6.21 4.65 4.86
CA ARG A 103 4.81 4.22 4.67
C ARG A 103 4.70 2.94 3.83
N GLN A 104 5.63 2.76 2.90
CA GLN A 104 5.71 1.57 2.05
C GLN A 104 5.98 0.29 2.86
N ALA A 105 6.87 0.33 3.85
CA ALA A 105 7.17 -0.82 4.69
C ALA A 105 5.94 -1.28 5.49
N LYS A 106 5.25 -0.31 6.10
CA LYS A 106 4.00 -0.53 6.85
C LYS A 106 2.93 -1.18 5.97
N PHE A 107 2.79 -0.69 4.74
CA PHE A 107 1.85 -1.23 3.78
C PHE A 107 2.21 -2.66 3.34
N LEU A 108 3.50 -2.92 3.04
CA LEU A 108 3.96 -4.26 2.67
C LEU A 108 3.71 -5.27 3.79
N TYR A 109 4.00 -4.89 5.04
CA TYR A 109 3.74 -5.73 6.21
C TYR A 109 2.26 -6.10 6.31
N ALA A 110 1.37 -5.10 6.30
CA ALA A 110 -0.07 -5.33 6.40
C ALA A 110 -0.60 -6.20 5.26
N THR A 111 -0.07 -6.00 4.04
CA THR A 111 -0.44 -6.80 2.87
C THR A 111 0.05 -8.24 2.99
N ALA A 112 1.29 -8.46 3.39
CA ALA A 112 1.85 -9.81 3.58
C ALA A 112 1.10 -10.57 4.68
N ALA A 113 0.80 -9.91 5.81
CA ALA A 113 0.00 -10.49 6.88
C ALA A 113 -1.40 -10.88 6.40
N LEU A 114 -2.09 -10.00 5.67
CA LEU A 114 -3.41 -10.28 5.12
C LEU A 114 -3.39 -11.47 4.14
N GLN A 115 -2.42 -11.52 3.24
CA GLN A 115 -2.29 -12.63 2.28
C GLN A 115 -2.00 -13.96 2.99
N LEU A 116 -1.16 -13.95 4.02
CA LEU A 116 -0.88 -15.14 4.82
C LEU A 116 -2.14 -15.62 5.56
N ILE A 117 -2.95 -14.70 6.10
CA ILE A 117 -4.25 -15.02 6.72
C ILE A 117 -5.17 -15.75 5.74
N GLN A 118 -5.21 -15.28 4.49
CA GLN A 118 -6.05 -15.85 3.44
C GLN A 118 -5.58 -17.24 2.98
N GLN A 119 -4.28 -17.53 3.07
CA GLN A 119 -3.71 -18.82 2.66
C GLN A 119 -3.83 -19.92 3.72
N ILE A 120 -3.85 -19.58 5.01
CA ILE A 120 -3.82 -20.56 6.11
C ILE A 120 -4.97 -20.29 7.11
N PRO A 121 -6.25 -20.48 6.73
CA PRO A 121 -7.39 -20.01 7.53
C PRO A 121 -7.43 -20.59 8.94
N ASP A 122 -7.05 -21.86 9.10
CA ASP A 122 -7.32 -22.65 10.31
C ASP A 122 -6.45 -22.30 11.52
N ASN A 123 -5.39 -21.49 11.35
CA ASN A 123 -4.45 -21.16 12.43
C ASN A 123 -4.00 -19.69 12.48
N THR A 124 -4.85 -18.74 12.06
CA THR A 124 -4.45 -17.33 11.89
C THR A 124 -5.00 -16.36 12.93
N LYS A 125 -5.64 -16.84 14.01
CA LYS A 125 -6.26 -15.96 15.03
C LYS A 125 -5.26 -14.95 15.61
N GLU A 126 -4.05 -15.38 15.96
CA GLU A 126 -3.01 -14.50 16.50
C GLU A 126 -2.52 -13.48 15.47
N LEU A 127 -2.39 -13.89 14.21
CA LEU A 127 -1.98 -13.00 13.13
C LEU A 127 -3.05 -11.96 12.80
N ILE A 128 -4.33 -12.35 12.81
CA ILE A 128 -5.47 -11.43 12.68
C ILE A 128 -5.45 -10.41 13.82
N GLN A 129 -5.28 -10.84 15.07
CA GLN A 129 -5.20 -9.93 16.21
C GLN A 129 -4.01 -8.97 16.11
N SER A 130 -2.85 -9.48 15.70
CA SER A 130 -1.64 -8.69 15.50
C SER A 130 -1.81 -7.66 14.39
N LEU A 131 -2.44 -8.04 13.28
CA LEU A 131 -2.76 -7.15 12.17
C LEU A 131 -3.79 -6.09 12.58
N LYS A 132 -4.85 -6.46 13.30
CA LYS A 132 -5.83 -5.51 13.86
C LYS A 132 -5.16 -4.49 14.77
N LYS A 133 -4.28 -4.93 15.68
CA LYS A 133 -3.50 -4.04 16.55
C LYS A 133 -2.61 -3.10 15.75
N PHE A 134 -1.92 -3.63 14.74
CA PHE A 134 -1.08 -2.83 13.85
C PHE A 134 -1.87 -1.74 13.11
N ILE A 135 -3.04 -2.10 12.57
CA ILE A 135 -3.92 -1.19 11.82
C ILE A 135 -4.52 -0.11 12.73
N THR A 136 -4.98 -0.47 13.93
CA THR A 136 -5.59 0.48 14.87
C THR A 136 -4.60 1.48 15.46
N GLN A 137 -3.31 1.15 15.48
CA GLN A 137 -2.23 2.06 15.89
C GLN A 137 -1.81 3.05 14.81
N GLN A 138 -2.26 2.89 13.56
CA GLN A 138 -1.93 3.86 12.51
C GLN A 138 -2.70 5.16 12.71
N THR A 139 -2.00 6.28 12.58
CA THR A 139 -2.60 7.61 12.54
C THR A 139 -3.16 7.92 11.15
N VAL A 140 -3.71 9.13 10.98
CA VAL A 140 -4.22 9.61 9.69
C VAL A 140 -3.14 9.51 8.62
N ILE A 141 -3.44 8.78 7.55
CA ILE A 141 -2.55 8.57 6.41
C ILE A 141 -2.77 9.73 5.43
N SER A 142 -1.75 10.56 5.23
CA SER A 142 -1.84 11.75 4.36
C SER A 142 -1.91 11.45 2.87
N ASP A 143 -1.37 10.32 2.42
CA ASP A 143 -1.42 9.93 1.00
C ASP A 143 -2.75 9.21 0.70
N PRO A 144 -3.57 9.71 -0.24
CA PRO A 144 -4.88 9.13 -0.55
C PRO A 144 -4.80 7.67 -1.02
N GLN A 145 -3.81 7.32 -1.85
CA GLN A 145 -3.71 5.96 -2.38
C GLN A 145 -3.36 4.96 -1.27
N TYR A 146 -2.49 5.35 -0.34
CA TYR A 146 -2.21 4.52 0.82
C TYR A 146 -3.42 4.46 1.78
N ALA A 147 -4.11 5.59 2.00
CA ALA A 147 -5.31 5.61 2.83
C ALA A 147 -6.37 4.61 2.33
N ARG A 148 -6.60 4.56 1.01
CA ARG A 148 -7.48 3.56 0.37
C ARG A 148 -7.04 2.14 0.67
N LYS A 149 -5.77 1.84 0.37
CA LYS A 149 -5.23 0.49 0.53
C LYS A 149 -5.30 0.00 1.98
N PHE A 150 -5.00 0.87 2.94
CA PHE A 150 -5.13 0.56 4.35
C PHE A 150 -6.59 0.39 4.78
N ALA A 151 -7.52 1.19 4.24
CA ALA A 151 -8.95 1.01 4.47
C ALA A 151 -9.46 -0.33 3.93
N ASP A 152 -9.03 -0.74 2.74
CA ASP A 152 -9.41 -2.04 2.16
C ASP A 152 -8.91 -3.21 3.01
N ILE A 153 -7.68 -3.14 3.52
CA ILE A 153 -7.14 -4.13 4.46
C ILE A 153 -7.96 -4.14 5.75
N ALA A 154 -8.25 -2.96 6.32
CA ALA A 154 -9.02 -2.83 7.54
C ALA A 154 -10.43 -3.44 7.39
N LEU A 155 -11.09 -3.23 6.26
CA LEU A 155 -12.40 -3.82 5.98
C LEU A 155 -12.34 -5.35 5.87
N GLN A 156 -11.31 -5.89 5.22
CA GLN A 156 -11.14 -7.35 5.09
C GLN A 156 -10.90 -8.05 6.44
N ILE A 157 -10.35 -7.35 7.44
CA ILE A 157 -10.16 -7.88 8.80
C ILE A 157 -11.25 -7.44 9.79
N ALA A 158 -12.39 -6.94 9.29
CA ALA A 158 -13.51 -6.47 10.08
C ALA A 158 -13.15 -5.35 11.08
N GLU A 159 -12.38 -4.35 10.63
CA GLU A 159 -12.06 -3.10 11.35
C GLU A 159 -12.63 -1.86 10.63
N PRO A 160 -13.97 -1.73 10.51
CA PRO A 160 -14.59 -0.62 9.79
C PRO A 160 -14.29 0.76 10.41
N LYS A 161 -14.01 0.81 11.72
CA LYS A 161 -13.65 2.06 12.41
C LYS A 161 -12.31 2.62 11.92
N SER A 162 -11.31 1.75 11.73
CA SER A 162 -10.03 2.14 11.13
C SER A 162 -10.19 2.52 9.67
N ALA A 163 -10.99 1.79 8.90
CA ALA A 163 -11.28 2.14 7.52
C ALA A 163 -11.89 3.55 7.40
N LEU A 164 -12.88 3.87 8.25
CA LEU A 164 -13.46 5.21 8.31
C LEU A 164 -12.42 6.27 8.69
N LEU A 165 -11.58 6.00 9.69
CA LEU A 165 -10.52 6.91 10.12
C LEU A 165 -9.59 7.27 8.95
N PHE A 166 -9.21 6.30 8.14
CA PHE A 166 -8.33 6.53 6.99
C PHE A 166 -9.02 7.31 5.87
N LEU A 167 -10.29 7.02 5.56
CA LEU A 167 -10.97 7.60 4.40
C LEU A 167 -11.62 8.97 4.66
N LYS A 168 -12.08 9.25 5.90
CA LYS A 168 -12.89 10.46 6.18
C LYS A 168 -12.19 11.79 5.88
N HIS A 169 -10.86 11.82 5.93
CA HIS A 169 -10.06 13.01 5.62
C HIS A 169 -9.82 13.21 4.12
N HIS A 170 -10.19 12.23 3.30
CA HIS A 170 -9.98 12.21 1.85
C HIS A 170 -11.30 12.30 1.07
N ARG A 171 -12.38 12.82 1.67
CA ARG A 171 -13.70 12.97 1.02
C ARG A 171 -13.66 13.69 -0.32
N THR A 172 -12.72 14.63 -0.49
CA THR A 172 -12.56 15.41 -1.74
C THR A 172 -11.71 14.70 -2.80
N HIS A 173 -11.12 13.55 -2.48
CA HIS A 173 -10.28 12.79 -3.39
C HIS A 173 -11.07 11.63 -4.02
N TRP A 174 -10.65 11.20 -5.21
CA TRP A 174 -11.29 10.13 -5.99
C TRP A 174 -11.25 8.72 -5.34
N ILE A 175 -10.57 8.56 -4.21
CA ILE A 175 -10.38 7.27 -3.54
C ILE A 175 -11.60 6.78 -2.75
N THR A 176 -12.56 7.66 -2.51
CA THR A 176 -13.76 7.39 -1.72
C THR A 176 -14.89 8.32 -2.19
N ASN A 177 -16.09 8.12 -1.67
CA ASN A 177 -17.23 8.99 -1.94
C ASN A 177 -18.10 9.13 -0.69
N ASP A 178 -18.99 10.13 -0.70
CA ASP A 178 -19.85 10.42 0.44
C ASP A 178 -20.75 9.24 0.82
N ALA A 179 -21.20 8.42 -0.14
CA ALA A 179 -22.02 7.24 0.14
C ALA A 179 -21.24 6.17 0.93
N GLU A 180 -19.96 5.94 0.58
CA GLU A 180 -19.09 5.01 1.29
C GLU A 180 -18.80 5.51 2.71
N ILE A 181 -18.44 6.78 2.87
CA ILE A 181 -18.17 7.35 4.19
C ILE A 181 -19.44 7.35 5.04
N LEU A 182 -20.60 7.66 4.47
CA LEU A 182 -21.89 7.60 5.15
C LEU A 182 -22.18 6.18 5.65
N ARG A 183 -22.08 5.18 4.77
CA ARG A 183 -22.30 3.77 5.14
C ARG A 183 -21.36 3.33 6.25
N LEU A 184 -20.07 3.65 6.13
CA LEU A 184 -19.07 3.33 7.17
C LEU A 184 -19.40 4.04 8.48
N SER A 185 -19.77 5.32 8.42
CA SER A 185 -20.12 6.12 9.60
C SER A 185 -21.31 5.51 10.34
N ILE A 186 -22.35 5.07 9.62
CA ILE A 186 -23.49 4.36 10.19
C ILE A 186 -23.06 3.02 10.80
N GLN A 187 -22.27 2.23 10.07
CA GLN A 187 -21.81 0.90 10.52
C GLN A 187 -21.03 0.96 11.84
N VAL A 188 -20.27 2.02 12.08
CA VAL A 188 -19.44 2.17 13.29
C VAL A 188 -20.09 3.04 14.38
N GLY A 189 -21.32 3.52 14.16
CA GLY A 189 -22.05 4.37 15.11
C GLY A 189 -21.56 5.82 15.20
N GLU A 190 -20.85 6.33 14.19
CA GLU A 190 -20.41 7.72 14.08
C GLU A 190 -21.55 8.61 13.55
N SER A 191 -22.67 8.63 14.28
CA SER A 191 -23.93 9.22 13.84
C SER A 191 -23.82 10.72 13.52
N LYS A 192 -22.94 11.46 14.22
CA LYS A 192 -22.71 12.89 13.94
C LYS A 192 -22.11 13.11 12.55
N LEU A 193 -21.15 12.29 12.15
CA LEU A 193 -20.54 12.35 10.81
C LEU A 193 -21.54 11.89 9.75
N ALA A 194 -22.30 10.82 10.02
CA ALA A 194 -23.36 10.35 9.13
C ALA A 194 -24.40 11.45 8.85
N SER A 195 -24.92 12.13 9.89
CA SER A 195 -25.87 13.23 9.73
C SER A 195 -25.29 14.41 8.93
N GLN A 196 -24.02 14.75 9.12
CA GLN A 196 -23.36 15.81 8.36
C GLN A 196 -23.31 15.47 6.86
N ILE A 197 -22.87 14.26 6.52
CA ILE A 197 -22.77 13.83 5.13
C ILE A 197 -24.14 13.72 4.47
N GLN A 198 -25.11 13.11 5.16
CA GLN A 198 -26.47 12.98 4.63
C GLN A 198 -27.13 14.35 4.39
N ARG A 199 -26.81 15.35 5.23
CA ARG A 199 -27.23 16.73 5.02
C ARG A 199 -26.60 17.34 3.79
N ASP A 200 -25.30 17.14 3.57
CA ASP A 200 -24.62 17.61 2.35
C ASP A 200 -25.27 16.97 1.10
N ILE A 201 -25.57 15.66 1.15
CA ILE A 201 -26.28 14.92 0.10
C ILE A 201 -27.68 15.52 -0.16
N PHE A 202 -28.45 15.79 0.90
CA PHE A 202 -29.78 16.38 0.78
C PHE A 202 -29.76 17.76 0.13
N TYR A 203 -28.86 18.67 0.54
CA TYR A 203 -28.80 20.00 -0.06
C TYR A 203 -28.32 19.98 -1.52
N ASN A 204 -27.49 19.01 -1.90
CA ASN A 204 -27.11 18.80 -3.30
C ASN A 204 -28.24 18.20 -4.15
N ALA A 205 -29.07 17.32 -3.56
CA ALA A 205 -30.17 16.64 -4.23
C ALA A 205 -31.40 16.54 -3.30
N PRO A 206 -32.24 17.59 -3.21
CA PRO A 206 -33.35 17.68 -2.26
C PRO A 206 -34.54 16.83 -2.68
N THR A 207 -34.41 15.51 -2.51
CA THR A 207 -35.46 14.52 -2.77
C THR A 207 -36.15 14.10 -1.47
N VAL A 208 -37.38 13.58 -1.57
CA VAL A 208 -38.12 13.04 -0.41
C VAL A 208 -37.34 11.90 0.26
N THR A 209 -36.66 11.06 -0.54
CA THR A 209 -35.83 9.96 -0.05
C THR A 209 -34.67 10.49 0.80
N ASN A 210 -33.92 11.49 0.31
CA ASN A 210 -32.80 12.06 1.05
C ASN A 210 -33.23 12.79 2.32
N LEU A 211 -34.41 13.44 2.29
CA LEU A 211 -35.04 14.04 3.46
C LEU A 211 -35.34 12.99 4.52
N ALA A 212 -36.02 11.90 4.14
CA ALA A 212 -36.37 10.82 5.06
C ALA A 212 -35.13 10.22 5.73
N SER A 213 -34.10 9.89 4.94
CA SER A 213 -32.84 9.36 5.48
C SER A 213 -32.13 10.34 6.43
N LEU A 214 -32.21 11.64 6.18
CA LEU A 214 -31.65 12.65 7.10
C LEU A 214 -32.45 12.76 8.39
N LEU A 215 -33.78 12.68 8.31
CA LEU A 215 -34.65 12.69 9.48
C LEU A 215 -34.42 11.46 10.37
N ASP A 216 -34.27 10.28 9.77
CA ASP A 216 -33.93 9.05 10.51
C ASP A 216 -32.64 9.22 11.31
N LEU A 217 -31.61 9.84 10.73
CA LEU A 217 -30.35 10.13 11.42
C LEU A 217 -30.52 11.19 12.51
N TYR A 218 -31.40 12.17 12.35
CA TYR A 218 -31.71 13.14 13.40
C TYR A 218 -32.49 12.53 14.57
N VAL A 219 -33.33 11.52 14.32
CA VAL A 219 -33.95 10.74 15.39
C VAL A 219 -32.90 9.95 16.15
N ILE A 220 -31.99 9.26 15.46
CA ILE A 220 -30.91 8.48 16.09
C ILE A 220 -29.94 9.35 16.90
N THR A 221 -29.71 10.59 16.48
CA THR A 221 -28.80 11.54 17.15
C THR A 221 -29.47 12.42 18.20
N ASP A 222 -30.75 12.18 18.50
CA ASP A 222 -31.59 12.99 19.40
C ASP A 222 -31.58 14.49 19.02
N ASN A 223 -31.53 14.79 17.71
CA ASN A 223 -31.49 16.14 17.16
C ASN A 223 -32.85 16.56 16.58
N TRP A 224 -33.90 16.38 17.37
CA TRP A 224 -35.28 16.57 16.95
C TRP A 224 -35.59 17.98 16.43
N GLN A 225 -34.96 19.01 17.04
CA GLN A 225 -35.15 20.40 16.63
C GLN A 225 -34.68 20.64 15.18
N LYS A 226 -33.49 20.13 14.81
CA LYS A 226 -33.00 20.22 13.43
C LYS A 226 -33.87 19.44 12.45
N GLY A 227 -34.46 18.33 12.88
CA GLY A 227 -35.45 17.60 12.08
C GLY A 227 -36.69 18.42 11.76
N LYS A 228 -37.23 19.15 12.74
CA LYS A 228 -38.36 20.06 12.54
C LYS A 228 -38.03 21.21 11.59
N GLU A 229 -36.88 21.86 11.81
CA GLU A 229 -36.40 22.95 10.95
C GLU A 229 -36.27 22.49 9.49
N LEU A 230 -35.65 21.33 9.27
CA LEU A 230 -35.46 20.73 7.94
C LEU A 230 -36.78 20.45 7.20
N ILE A 231 -37.82 19.97 7.90
CA ILE A 231 -39.14 19.75 7.29
C ILE A 231 -39.73 21.07 6.79
N GLY A 232 -39.60 22.14 7.59
CA GLY A 232 -40.04 23.49 7.21
C GLY A 232 -39.29 24.02 5.99
N GLU A 233 -37.97 23.87 5.95
CA GLU A 233 -37.13 24.26 4.81
C GLU A 233 -37.55 23.53 3.52
N TYR A 234 -37.75 22.21 3.60
CA TYR A 234 -38.13 21.42 2.43
C TYR A 234 -39.50 21.81 1.85
N GLN A 235 -40.46 22.13 2.73
CA GLN A 235 -41.79 22.61 2.30
C GLN A 235 -41.68 23.93 1.54
N GLN A 236 -40.82 24.86 1.99
CA GLN A 236 -40.59 26.12 1.28
C GLN A 236 -39.93 25.90 -0.09
N VAL A 237 -38.92 25.02 -0.19
CA VAL A 237 -38.25 24.69 -1.46
C VAL A 237 -39.23 24.08 -2.47
N LYS A 238 -40.15 23.21 -2.02
CA LYS A 238 -41.22 22.67 -2.88
C LYS A 238 -42.22 23.72 -3.34
N VAL A 239 -42.58 24.67 -2.48
CA VAL A 239 -43.52 25.75 -2.83
C VAL A 239 -42.91 26.69 -3.88
N VAL A 240 -41.62 27.00 -3.78
CA VAL A 240 -40.92 27.85 -4.76
C VAL A 240 -40.76 27.15 -6.11
N ASN A 241 -40.38 25.87 -6.13
CA ASN A 241 -40.21 25.11 -7.37
C ASN A 241 -41.55 24.61 -7.99
N GLY A 242 -42.62 24.54 -7.19
CA GLY A 242 -43.96 24.17 -7.63
C GLY A 242 -44.69 25.26 -8.43
N ASN A 243 -44.17 26.49 -8.45
CA ASN A 243 -44.74 27.61 -9.20
C ASN A 243 -44.29 27.70 -10.67
N PHE A 244 -43.43 26.79 -11.16
CA PHE A 244 -43.08 26.67 -12.60
C PHE A 244 -43.76 25.48 -13.31
N SER A 245 -44.62 24.71 -12.63
CA SER A 245 -45.35 23.56 -13.22
C SER A 245 -46.86 23.79 -13.34
N LYS A 246 -47.31 25.05 -13.33
CA LYS A 246 -48.68 25.42 -13.68
C LYS A 246 -48.71 26.54 -14.72
N SER A 247 -48.20 26.23 -15.91
CA SER A 247 -48.71 26.84 -17.14
C SER A 247 -48.53 25.81 -18.26
N SER A 248 -49.68 25.18 -18.56
CA SER A 248 -50.19 24.82 -19.88
C SER A 248 -49.20 24.46 -20.99
#